data_AF-A0A523CX17-F1
#
_entry.id   AF-A0A523CX17-F1
#
_cell.length_a   1.000
_cell.length_b   1.000
_cell.length_c   1.000
_cell.angle_alpha   90.00
_cell.angle_beta   90.00
_cell.angle_gamma   90.00
#
_symmetry.space_group_name_H-M   'P 1'
#
loop_
_entity.id
_entity.type
_entity.pdbx_description
1 polymer ?
#
loop_
_entity_poly.entity_id
_entity_poly.type
_entity_poly.pdbx_seq_one_letter_code
_entity_poly.pdbx_strand_id
1 'polypeptide(L)'
;GSVKKTVVHEYTHAVVHELSGGRIPHWFNEGLAEYQAAKYAKTSKPASSLRQALDADELVPWSQVESLFRGRSIDQVRLGYAQSHSVVAYLVQRYGFWHMPRLLKQISQGVSFEEALEKEFKSPAKRLEKDWKRWLPRFF
;
A
#
# COMPACT_ATOMS: atom_id res chain seq x y z
N GLY A 1 -2.96 2.78 -21.66
CA GLY A 1 -1.71 3.36 -22.23
C GLY A 1 -0.95 4.01 -21.11
N SER A 2 0.39 4.06 -21.17
CA SER A 2 1.25 4.51 -20.05
C SER A 2 0.78 5.83 -19.41
N VAL A 3 0.37 6.81 -20.24
CA VAL A 3 -0.13 8.12 -19.78
C VAL A 3 -1.33 8.01 -18.83
N LYS A 4 -2.35 7.18 -19.13
CA LYS A 4 -3.52 7.03 -18.25
C LYS A 4 -3.11 6.46 -16.87
N LYS A 5 -2.16 5.51 -16.85
CA LYS A 5 -1.63 4.94 -15.62
C LYS A 5 -0.97 6.05 -14.78
N THR A 6 -0.06 6.80 -15.38
CA THR A 6 0.66 7.89 -14.70
C THR A 6 -0.29 8.97 -14.18
N VAL A 7 -1.24 9.44 -15.01
CA VAL A 7 -2.19 10.47 -14.57
C VAL A 7 -3.03 9.99 -13.38
N VAL A 8 -3.50 8.74 -13.39
CA VAL A 8 -4.27 8.17 -12.27
C VAL A 8 -3.41 8.03 -11.01
N HIS A 9 -2.14 7.67 -11.16
CA HIS A 9 -1.19 7.59 -10.06
C HIS A 9 -0.99 8.96 -9.39
N GLU A 10 -0.60 9.98 -10.16
CA GLU A 10 -0.37 11.34 -9.65
C GLU A 10 -1.65 11.98 -9.09
N TYR A 11 -2.80 11.76 -9.75
CA TYR A 11 -4.08 12.24 -9.24
C TYR A 11 -4.45 11.57 -7.92
N THR A 12 -4.13 10.29 -7.75
CA THR A 12 -4.38 9.58 -6.49
C THR A 12 -3.56 10.20 -5.36
N HIS A 13 -2.29 10.57 -5.59
CA HIS A 13 -1.51 11.29 -4.59
C HIS A 13 -2.16 12.60 -4.16
N ALA A 14 -2.66 13.41 -5.11
CA ALA A 14 -3.32 14.67 -4.79
C ALA A 14 -4.55 14.45 -3.90
N VAL A 15 -5.42 13.49 -4.26
CA VAL A 15 -6.62 13.15 -3.47
C VAL A 15 -6.25 12.60 -2.09
N VAL A 16 -5.26 11.71 -2.02
CA VAL A 16 -4.81 11.13 -0.74
C VAL A 16 -4.22 12.20 0.16
N HIS A 17 -3.43 13.13 -0.39
CA HIS A 17 -2.85 14.23 0.36
C HIS A 17 -3.94 15.15 0.95
N GLU A 18 -4.94 15.50 0.14
CA GLU A 18 -6.09 16.30 0.58
C GLU A 18 -6.88 15.60 1.70
N LEU A 19 -7.24 14.33 1.52
CA LEU A 19 -8.06 13.58 2.48
C LEU A 19 -7.33 13.27 3.79
N SER A 20 -6.01 13.03 3.73
CA SER A 20 -5.18 12.73 4.90
C SER A 20 -4.60 13.98 5.57
N GLY A 21 -4.77 15.17 4.97
CA GLY A 21 -4.08 16.38 5.41
C GLY A 21 -2.56 16.19 5.48
N GLY A 22 -2.01 15.49 4.47
CA GLY A 22 -0.57 15.21 4.33
C GLY A 22 0.07 14.34 5.41
N ARG A 23 -0.71 13.70 6.31
CA ARG A 23 -0.19 12.93 7.46
C ARG A 23 0.06 11.45 7.18
N ILE A 24 -0.42 10.91 6.06
CA ILE A 24 -0.30 9.48 5.77
C ILE A 24 1.16 9.07 5.53
N PRO A 25 1.60 7.87 5.94
CA PRO A 25 2.91 7.36 5.54
C PRO A 25 3.06 7.31 4.02
N HIS A 26 4.24 7.73 3.53
CA HIS A 26 4.52 7.80 2.10
C HIS A 26 4.34 6.43 1.43
N TRP A 27 4.85 5.36 2.05
CA TRP A 27 4.70 4.02 1.49
C TRP A 27 3.23 3.62 1.25
N PHE A 28 2.30 4.03 2.12
CA PHE A 28 0.88 3.69 1.96
C PHE A 28 0.20 4.58 0.93
N ASN A 29 0.62 5.84 0.81
CA ASN A 29 0.23 6.72 -0.30
C ASN A 29 0.63 6.11 -1.65
N GLU A 30 1.87 5.63 -1.79
CA GLU A 30 2.33 4.89 -2.96
C GLU A 30 1.51 3.63 -3.24
N GLY A 31 1.16 2.89 -2.18
CA GLY A 31 0.31 1.71 -2.31
C GLY A 31 -1.07 2.03 -2.89
N LEU A 32 -1.69 3.13 -2.45
CA LEU A 32 -2.99 3.58 -2.96
C LEU A 32 -2.88 4.03 -4.42
N ALA A 33 -1.82 4.78 -4.75
CA ALA A 33 -1.56 5.25 -6.11
C ALA A 33 -1.30 4.09 -7.08
N GLU A 34 -0.45 3.13 -6.73
CA GLU A 34 -0.22 1.92 -7.52
C GLU A 34 -1.49 1.07 -7.66
N TYR A 35 -2.26 0.88 -6.58
CA TYR A 35 -3.51 0.13 -6.61
C TYR A 35 -4.54 0.72 -7.60
N GLN A 36 -4.70 2.04 -7.60
CA GLN A 36 -5.64 2.71 -8.51
C GLN A 36 -5.12 2.71 -9.95
N ALA A 37 -3.81 2.95 -10.13
CA ALA A 37 -3.18 2.98 -11.44
C ALA A 37 -3.13 1.59 -12.11
N ALA A 38 -3.06 0.51 -11.32
CA ALA A 38 -3.02 -0.88 -11.82
C ALA A 38 -4.22 -1.23 -12.72
N LYS A 39 -5.39 -0.63 -12.48
CA LYS A 39 -6.61 -0.81 -13.31
C LYS A 39 -6.44 -0.37 -14.77
N TYR A 40 -5.43 0.47 -15.04
CA TYR A 40 -5.14 1.03 -16.36
C TYR A 40 -3.88 0.46 -17.00
N ALA A 41 -3.22 -0.50 -16.33
CA ALA A 41 -2.08 -1.21 -16.87
C ALA A 41 -2.56 -2.21 -17.95
N LYS A 42 -1.87 -2.23 -19.11
CA LYS A 42 -2.18 -3.18 -20.20
C LYS A 42 -1.77 -4.62 -19.86
N THR A 43 -0.83 -4.79 -18.95
CA THR A 43 -0.33 -6.09 -18.49
C THR A 43 -0.08 -6.00 -16.99
N SER A 44 -0.84 -6.76 -16.21
CA SER A 44 -0.56 -7.00 -14.80
C SER A 44 0.50 -8.09 -14.71
N LYS A 45 1.78 -7.75 -14.91
CA LYS A 45 2.84 -8.68 -14.49
C LYS A 45 2.85 -8.67 -12.96
N PRO A 46 2.75 -9.83 -12.29
CA PRO A 46 2.94 -9.87 -10.85
C PRO A 46 4.31 -9.25 -10.53
N ALA A 47 4.39 -8.47 -9.46
CA ALA A 47 5.63 -7.80 -9.10
C ALA A 47 6.68 -8.85 -8.74
N SER A 48 7.56 -9.18 -9.69
CA SER A 48 8.60 -10.21 -9.54
C SER A 48 9.45 -10.03 -8.28
N SER A 49 9.76 -8.78 -7.91
CA SER A 49 10.46 -8.44 -6.67
C SER A 49 9.71 -8.89 -5.41
N LEU A 50 8.39 -8.71 -5.37
CA LEU A 50 7.57 -9.13 -4.22
C LEU A 50 7.49 -10.65 -4.13
N ARG A 51 7.39 -11.35 -5.27
CA ARG A 51 7.38 -12.81 -5.28
C ARG A 51 8.70 -13.38 -4.77
N GLN A 52 9.81 -12.84 -5.28
CA GLN A 52 11.16 -13.21 -4.84
C GLN A 52 11.34 -12.96 -3.33
N ALA A 53 10.94 -11.78 -2.84
CA ALA A 53 11.03 -11.46 -1.42
C ALA A 53 10.14 -12.35 -0.55
N LEU A 54 8.96 -12.78 -1.04
CA LEU A 54 8.13 -13.75 -0.33
C LEU A 54 8.81 -15.13 -0.27
N ASP A 55 9.31 -15.62 -1.40
CA ASP A 55 9.92 -16.95 -1.50
C ASP A 55 11.25 -17.03 -0.71
N ALA A 56 11.95 -15.90 -0.52
CA ALA A 56 13.19 -15.78 0.25
C ALA A 56 13.00 -15.35 1.73
N ASP A 57 11.75 -15.13 2.19
CA ASP A 57 11.43 -14.56 3.51
C ASP A 57 12.09 -13.19 3.81
N GLU A 58 12.21 -12.36 2.77
CA GLU A 58 12.82 -11.02 2.82
C GLU A 58 11.79 -9.87 2.89
N LEU A 59 10.51 -10.18 3.13
CA LEU A 59 9.47 -9.17 3.32
C LEU A 59 9.70 -8.39 4.62
N VAL A 60 9.78 -7.07 4.52
CA VAL A 60 9.94 -6.21 5.70
C VAL A 60 8.61 -6.07 6.46
N PRO A 61 8.62 -5.90 7.79
CA PRO A 61 7.42 -5.56 8.56
C PRO A 61 6.80 -4.24 8.08
N TRP A 62 5.49 -4.05 8.27
CA TRP A 62 4.80 -2.82 7.82
C TRP A 62 5.40 -1.55 8.41
N SER A 63 5.86 -1.62 9.67
CA SER A 63 6.55 -0.51 10.35
C SER A 63 7.90 -0.12 9.73
N GLN A 64 8.44 -0.95 8.83
CA GLN A 64 9.73 -0.74 8.19
C GLN A 64 9.65 -0.52 6.67
N VAL A 65 8.46 -0.60 6.06
CA VAL A 65 8.30 -0.41 4.60
C VAL A 65 8.81 0.95 4.14
N GLU A 66 8.59 2.00 4.94
CA GLU A 66 9.10 3.35 4.69
C GLU A 66 10.63 3.37 4.48
N SER A 67 11.38 2.45 5.12
CA SER A 67 12.83 2.37 4.96
C SER A 67 13.27 1.89 3.57
N LEU A 68 12.42 1.14 2.86
CA LEU A 68 12.71 0.66 1.51
C LEU A 68 12.81 1.81 0.50
N PHE A 69 12.05 2.88 0.71
CA PHE A 69 12.10 4.10 -0.11
C PHE A 69 13.33 4.97 0.16
N ARG A 70 13.96 4.79 1.32
CA ARG A 70 15.25 5.42 1.67
C ARG A 70 16.46 4.56 1.30
N GLY A 71 16.22 3.35 0.78
CA GLY A 71 17.25 2.42 0.36
C GLY A 71 18.11 2.99 -0.77
N ARG A 72 19.37 2.56 -0.85
CA ARG A 72 20.29 2.95 -1.94
C ARG A 72 20.13 2.07 -3.18
N SER A 73 19.43 0.94 -3.06
CA SER A 73 19.22 -0.02 -4.16
C SER A 73 17.88 0.21 -4.84
N ILE A 74 17.90 0.20 -6.18
CA ILE A 74 16.70 0.23 -7.02
C ILE A 74 15.76 -0.94 -6.68
N ASP A 75 16.31 -2.11 -6.33
CA ASP A 75 15.50 -3.29 -6.03
C ASP A 75 14.77 -3.17 -4.69
N GLN A 76 15.37 -2.49 -3.69
CA GLN A 76 14.68 -2.16 -2.45
C GLN A 76 13.49 -1.22 -2.70
N VAL A 77 13.70 -0.18 -3.50
CA VAL A 77 12.64 0.76 -3.85
C VAL A 77 11.51 0.05 -4.62
N ARG A 78 11.85 -0.82 -5.59
CA ARG A 78 10.87 -1.65 -6.31
C ARG A 78 10.10 -2.59 -5.38
N LEU A 79 10.77 -3.19 -4.39
CA LEU A 79 10.10 -3.98 -3.37
C LEU A 79 9.16 -3.10 -2.53
N GLY A 80 9.57 -1.88 -2.18
CA GLY A 80 8.75 -0.89 -1.49
C GLY A 80 7.42 -0.66 -2.21
N TYR A 81 7.46 -0.25 -3.47
CA TYR A 81 6.24 -0.06 -4.29
C TYR A 81 5.38 -1.33 -4.37
N ALA A 82 6.00 -2.48 -4.62
CA ALA A 82 5.28 -3.74 -4.78
C ALA A 82 4.60 -4.21 -3.48
N GLN A 83 5.31 -4.11 -2.35
CA GLN A 83 4.80 -4.47 -1.05
C GLN A 83 3.67 -3.52 -0.63
N SER A 84 3.87 -2.20 -0.78
CA SER A 84 2.84 -1.18 -0.56
C SER A 84 1.54 -1.47 -1.33
N HIS A 85 1.66 -1.74 -2.64
CA HIS A 85 0.52 -2.08 -3.49
C HIS A 85 -0.19 -3.34 -2.97
N SER A 86 0.54 -4.40 -2.63
CA SER A 86 -0.06 -5.64 -2.15
C SER A 86 -0.81 -5.47 -0.81
N VAL A 87 -0.32 -4.60 0.08
CA VAL A 87 -0.98 -4.31 1.35
C VAL A 87 -2.31 -3.59 1.12
N VAL A 88 -2.31 -2.58 0.26
CA VAL A 88 -3.57 -1.89 -0.11
C VAL A 88 -4.53 -2.85 -0.81
N ALA A 89 -4.04 -3.66 -1.75
CA ALA A 89 -4.85 -4.66 -2.44
C ALA A 89 -5.49 -5.65 -1.46
N TYR A 90 -4.73 -6.14 -0.46
CA TYR A 90 -5.25 -6.98 0.61
C TYR A 90 -6.38 -6.31 1.39
N LEU A 91 -6.17 -5.08 1.86
CA LEU A 91 -7.16 -4.37 2.65
C LEU A 91 -8.42 -4.11 1.81
N VAL A 92 -8.26 -3.69 0.56
CA VAL A 92 -9.40 -3.43 -0.34
C VAL A 92 -10.16 -4.70 -0.68
N GLN A 93 -9.48 -5.81 -1.01
CA GLN A 93 -10.15 -7.07 -1.34
C GLN A 93 -10.88 -7.67 -0.13
N ARG A 94 -10.31 -7.54 1.07
CA ARG A 94 -10.89 -8.13 2.28
C ARG A 94 -11.99 -7.29 2.92
N TYR A 95 -11.83 -5.98 2.94
CA TYR A 95 -12.72 -5.07 3.68
C TYR A 95 -13.54 -4.16 2.78
N GLY A 96 -13.08 -3.90 1.55
CA GLY A 96 -13.73 -2.98 0.61
C GLY A 96 -13.05 -1.61 0.54
N PHE A 97 -13.12 -0.98 -0.63
CA PHE A 97 -12.41 0.28 -0.90
C PHE A 97 -12.93 1.47 -0.08
N TRP A 98 -14.20 1.47 0.35
CA TRP A 98 -14.80 2.56 1.11
C TRP A 98 -14.14 2.81 2.48
N HIS A 99 -13.37 1.84 3.00
CA HIS A 99 -12.57 2.01 4.22
C HIS A 99 -11.36 2.94 4.00
N MET A 100 -10.81 3.02 2.78
CA MET A 100 -9.65 3.86 2.50
C MET A 100 -9.91 5.35 2.78
N PRO A 101 -10.94 6.01 2.21
CA PRO A 101 -11.19 7.42 2.53
C PRO A 101 -11.56 7.66 4.01
N ARG A 102 -12.15 6.68 4.70
CA ARG A 102 -12.43 6.78 6.15
C ARG A 102 -11.14 6.74 6.97
N LEU A 103 -10.23 5.84 6.64
CA LEU A 103 -8.88 5.76 7.21
C LEU A 103 -8.15 7.10 7.02
N LEU A 104 -8.13 7.63 5.79
CA LEU A 104 -7.48 8.91 5.48
C LEU A 104 -8.07 10.07 6.31
N LYS A 105 -9.40 10.12 6.45
CA LYS A 105 -10.08 11.15 7.26
C LYS A 105 -9.73 11.06 8.75
N GLN A 106 -9.56 9.85 9.29
CA GLN A 106 -9.10 9.70 10.69
C GLN A 106 -7.67 10.22 10.85
N ILE A 107 -6.79 9.89 9.89
CA ILE A 107 -5.41 10.38 9.86
C ILE A 107 -5.39 11.90 9.78
N SER A 108 -6.29 12.51 9.00
CA SER A 108 -6.42 13.98 8.92
C SER A 108 -6.97 14.64 10.19
N GLN A 109 -7.48 13.86 11.14
CA GLN A 109 -7.89 14.36 12.46
C GLN A 109 -6.80 14.20 13.53
N GLY A 110 -5.60 13.76 13.14
CA GLY A 110 -4.45 13.63 14.04
C GLY A 110 -4.30 12.25 14.66
N VAL A 111 -5.14 11.28 14.26
CA VAL A 111 -4.98 9.88 14.66
C VAL A 111 -3.74 9.31 13.97
N SER A 112 -2.90 8.57 14.70
CA SER A 112 -1.74 7.91 14.09
C SER A 112 -2.18 6.85 13.07
N PHE A 113 -1.29 6.50 12.14
CA PHE A 113 -1.61 5.53 11.08
C PHE A 113 -2.00 4.16 11.66
N GLU A 114 -1.25 3.66 12.63
CA GLU A 114 -1.49 2.39 13.30
C GLU A 114 -2.83 2.39 14.06
N GLU A 115 -3.13 3.46 14.80
CA GLU A 115 -4.42 3.61 15.50
C GLU A 115 -5.58 3.73 14.52
N ALA A 116 -5.40 4.44 13.39
CA ALA A 116 -6.42 4.58 12.37
C ALA A 116 -6.73 3.23 11.69
N LEU A 117 -5.70 2.42 11.40
CA LEU A 117 -5.87 1.04 10.91
C LEU A 117 -6.69 0.20 11.91
N GLU A 118 -6.34 0.28 13.19
CA GLU A 118 -7.03 -0.49 14.22
C GLU A 118 -8.49 -0.08 14.37
N LYS A 119 -8.77 1.23 14.38
CA LYS A 119 -10.12 1.78 14.46
C LYS A 119 -10.97 1.42 13.24
N GLU A 120 -10.41 1.50 12.03
CA GLU A 120 -11.14 1.26 10.78
C GLU A 120 -11.40 -0.24 10.54
N PHE A 121 -10.39 -1.09 10.73
CA PHE A 121 -10.47 -2.52 10.42
C PHE A 121 -10.77 -3.42 11.64
N LYS A 122 -10.99 -2.82 12.82
CA LYS A 122 -11.31 -3.52 14.08
C LYS A 122 -10.31 -4.63 14.40
N SER A 123 -9.04 -4.40 14.09
CA SER A 123 -7.95 -5.36 14.27
C SER A 123 -6.62 -4.63 14.40
N PRO A 124 -5.75 -5.01 15.36
CA PRO A 124 -4.43 -4.40 15.50
C PRO A 124 -3.60 -4.51 14.22
N ALA A 125 -2.78 -3.50 13.93
CA ALA A 125 -1.94 -3.46 12.73
C ALA A 125 -1.06 -4.72 12.56
N LYS A 126 -0.46 -5.22 13.65
CA LYS A 126 0.32 -6.48 13.65
C LYS A 126 -0.49 -7.71 13.23
N ARG A 127 -1.78 -7.76 13.58
CA ARG A 127 -2.67 -8.85 13.16
C ARG A 127 -3.06 -8.71 11.69
N LEU A 128 -3.32 -7.50 11.23
CA LEU A 128 -3.55 -7.21 9.80
C LEU A 128 -2.33 -7.61 8.96
N GLU A 129 -1.12 -7.30 9.42
CA GLU A 129 0.13 -7.69 8.76
C GLU A 129 0.26 -9.22 8.67
N LYS A 130 0.01 -9.95 9.76
CA LYS A 130 0.03 -11.43 9.76
C LYS A 130 -1.01 -12.02 8.78
N ASP A 131 -2.20 -11.43 8.76
CA ASP A 131 -3.26 -11.83 7.84
C ASP A 131 -2.90 -11.54 6.38
N TRP A 132 -2.30 -10.38 6.09
CA TRP A 132 -1.77 -10.03 4.78
C TRP A 132 -0.71 -11.02 4.32
N LYS A 133 0.28 -11.36 5.16
CA LYS A 133 1.32 -12.35 4.82
C LYS A 133 0.71 -13.71 4.43
N ARG A 134 -0.37 -14.13 5.09
CA ARG A 134 -1.11 -15.37 4.76
C ARG A 134 -1.94 -15.27 3.47
N TRP A 135 -2.44 -14.08 3.17
CA TRP A 135 -3.20 -13.83 1.94
C TRP A 135 -2.28 -13.68 0.71
N LEU A 136 -1.07 -13.17 0.91
CA LEU A 136 -0.13 -12.77 -0.14
C LEU A 136 0.15 -13.82 -1.22
N PRO A 137 0.22 -15.14 -0.94
CA PRO A 137 0.38 -16.14 -2.00
C PRO A 137 -0.72 -16.12 -3.07
N ARG A 138 -1.93 -15.61 -2.75
CA ARG A 138 -3.08 -15.47 -3.67
C ARG A 138 -3.05 -14.18 -4.50
N PHE A 139 -2.09 -13.31 -4.24
CA PHE A 139 -1.93 -12.03 -4.94
C PHE A 139 -1.25 -12.17 -6.31
N PHE A 140 -0.50 -13.26 -6.50
CA PHE A 140 0.22 -13.58 -7.73
C PHE A 140 -0.66 -14.42 -8.66
#